data_AF-A0A849V896-F1
#
_entry.id   AF-A0A849V896-F1
#
_cell.length_a   1.000
_cell.length_b   1.000
_cell.length_c   1.000
_cell.angle_alpha   90.00
_cell.angle_beta   90.00
_cell.angle_gamma   90.00
#
_symmetry.space_group_name_H-M   'P 1'
#
loop_
_entity.id
_entity.type
_entity.pdbx_description
1 polymer ?
#
loop_
_entity_poly.entity_id
_entity_poly.type
_entity_poly.pdbx_seq_one_letter_code
_entity_poly.pdbx_strand_id
1 'polypeptide(L)'
;MENRLITQLKSGGIGRLINIVQTLFVSFLRIWSIPIVLLLSLASGFTTFYGMSYFITPWIALIITVAIQSIIVICSFELAGIHLKANRLRYFSVVVSLIIAFVASMSFSYFKFYEISEHDTIRIERINEVGNQVDAYLKKLVVVKSSLLAKQKQELEKLGKEMSLAYFGTHPDIPLQHRNHIGEGPVWKHINKIHQEKAAQLATLEQQFSKVDVSIATLQQGLNQLDQDVIHSEKAYQDVSQGLHKVQLDFNQLAAKFGNELPTAPVLMTYSQFTETVKPSVNNLPKFTLFPLIIAGMVDFFTVLLSYRLEFSAPGPLTEQEEELVFECLKQFSEFRINENDAVEIVIEKTDIERARHYVDWPRMFAVGLLLSRGFLRKVDSRRVEFAPNLYPLIAEKMGDKLQKLKAQSAAQQDSRSG
;
A
#
# COMPACT_ATOMS: atom_id res chain seq x y z
N MET A 1 -40.43 -45.11 -32.14
CA MET A 1 -40.69 -43.67 -31.89
C MET A 1 -39.74 -43.07 -30.84
N GLU A 2 -39.11 -43.86 -29.96
CA GLU A 2 -38.18 -43.34 -28.93
C GLU A 2 -36.80 -42.90 -29.45
N ASN A 3 -36.29 -43.50 -30.53
CA ASN A 3 -34.95 -43.16 -31.04
C ASN A 3 -34.85 -41.78 -31.73
N ARG A 4 -35.96 -41.16 -32.14
CA ARG A 4 -35.94 -39.79 -32.70
C ARG A 4 -35.86 -38.70 -31.63
N LEU A 5 -36.43 -38.93 -30.45
CA LEU A 5 -36.38 -38.00 -29.32
C LEU A 5 -34.98 -37.95 -28.69
N ILE A 6 -34.29 -39.10 -28.62
CA ILE A 6 -32.93 -39.18 -28.05
C ILE A 6 -31.90 -38.54 -28.97
N THR A 7 -32.05 -38.62 -30.30
CA THR A 7 -31.15 -37.92 -31.24
C THR A 7 -31.38 -36.40 -31.30
N GLN A 8 -32.60 -35.90 -31.05
CA GLN A 8 -32.85 -34.45 -30.98
C GLN A 8 -32.36 -33.81 -29.68
N LEU A 9 -32.27 -34.56 -28.59
CA LEU A 9 -31.68 -34.09 -27.33
C LEU A 9 -30.14 -34.06 -27.34
N LYS A 10 -29.51 -34.81 -28.25
CA LYS A 10 -28.04 -35.02 -28.25
C LYS A 10 -27.22 -33.94 -28.95
N SER A 11 -27.82 -33.04 -29.73
CA SER A 11 -27.05 -32.05 -30.53
C SER A 11 -27.29 -30.57 -30.22
N GLY A 12 -28.14 -30.22 -29.23
CA GLY A 12 -28.41 -28.80 -28.93
C GLY A 12 -28.64 -28.42 -27.46
N GLY A 13 -28.80 -29.38 -26.53
CA GLY A 13 -29.23 -29.10 -25.15
C GLY A 13 -28.12 -28.68 -24.17
N ILE A 14 -26.99 -29.40 -24.18
CA ILE A 14 -25.89 -29.15 -23.22
C ILE A 14 -25.11 -27.89 -23.59
N GLY A 15 -24.83 -27.68 -24.88
CA GLY A 15 -24.20 -26.46 -25.38
C GLY A 15 -25.03 -25.21 -25.05
N ARG A 16 -26.36 -25.32 -25.19
CA ARG A 16 -27.29 -24.24 -24.82
C ARG A 16 -27.34 -23.99 -23.32
N LEU A 17 -27.32 -25.03 -22.48
CA LEU A 17 -27.24 -24.87 -21.02
C LEU A 17 -25.91 -24.22 -20.59
N ILE A 18 -24.79 -24.64 -21.16
CA ILE A 18 -23.47 -24.03 -20.90
C ILE A 18 -23.48 -22.57 -21.35
N ASN A 19 -24.06 -22.27 -22.52
CA ASN A 19 -24.18 -20.91 -23.02
C ASN A 19 -25.09 -20.06 -22.12
N ILE A 20 -26.21 -20.59 -21.61
CA ILE A 20 -27.08 -19.90 -20.64
C ILE A 20 -26.33 -19.62 -19.34
N VAL A 21 -25.61 -20.60 -18.77
CA VAL A 21 -24.83 -20.43 -17.54
C VAL A 21 -23.71 -19.41 -17.73
N GLN A 22 -22.96 -19.51 -18.82
CA GLN A 22 -21.90 -18.57 -19.18
C GLN A 22 -22.48 -17.17 -19.37
N THR A 23 -23.63 -17.04 -20.02
CA THR A 23 -24.23 -15.73 -20.28
C THR A 23 -24.87 -15.12 -19.02
N LEU A 24 -25.47 -15.93 -18.15
CA LEU A 24 -25.94 -15.48 -16.83
C LEU A 24 -24.75 -15.05 -15.95
N PHE A 25 -23.66 -15.81 -15.95
CA PHE A 25 -22.45 -15.46 -15.22
C PHE A 25 -21.82 -14.17 -15.75
N VAL A 26 -21.75 -13.99 -17.07
CA VAL A 26 -21.26 -12.74 -17.69
C VAL A 26 -22.21 -11.56 -17.43
N SER A 27 -23.52 -11.78 -17.45
CA SER A 27 -24.52 -10.74 -17.15
C SER A 27 -24.49 -10.34 -15.67
N PHE A 28 -24.30 -11.31 -14.76
CA PHE A 28 -24.11 -11.05 -13.34
C PHE A 28 -22.81 -10.30 -13.07
N LEU A 29 -21.69 -10.74 -13.68
CA LEU A 29 -20.43 -10.01 -13.62
C LEU A 29 -20.54 -8.59 -14.17
N ARG A 30 -21.36 -8.35 -15.20
CA ARG A 30 -21.62 -7.00 -15.72
C ARG A 30 -22.31 -6.11 -14.68
N ILE A 31 -23.40 -6.61 -14.08
CA ILE A 31 -24.15 -5.87 -13.05
C ILE A 31 -23.24 -5.53 -11.87
N TRP A 32 -22.35 -6.44 -11.48
CA TRP A 32 -21.40 -6.21 -10.38
C TRP A 32 -20.16 -5.40 -10.80
N SER A 33 -19.74 -5.45 -12.06
CA SER A 33 -18.54 -4.73 -12.50
C SER A 33 -18.70 -3.21 -12.43
N ILE A 34 -19.91 -2.66 -12.61
CA ILE A 34 -20.16 -1.22 -12.46
C ILE A 34 -19.91 -0.75 -11.02
N PRO A 35 -20.56 -1.30 -9.97
CA PRO A 35 -20.28 -0.91 -8.60
C PRO A 35 -18.86 -1.27 -8.16
N ILE A 36 -18.27 -2.36 -8.66
CA ILE A 36 -16.87 -2.70 -8.37
C ILE A 36 -15.92 -1.65 -8.94
N VAL A 37 -16.09 -1.23 -10.20
CA VAL A 37 -15.26 -0.17 -10.82
C VAL A 37 -15.42 1.15 -10.07
N LEU A 38 -16.63 1.52 -9.67
CA LEU A 38 -16.87 2.72 -8.87
C LEU A 38 -16.18 2.63 -7.49
N LEU A 39 -16.28 1.49 -6.81
CA LEU A 39 -15.64 1.28 -5.50
C LEU A 39 -14.12 1.28 -5.63
N LEU A 40 -13.56 0.65 -6.66
CA LEU A 40 -12.12 0.64 -6.93
C LEU A 40 -11.60 2.03 -7.28
N SER A 41 -12.33 2.79 -8.10
CA SER A 41 -11.98 4.18 -8.43
C SER A 41 -12.07 5.08 -7.20
N LEU A 42 -13.05 4.87 -6.32
CA LEU A 42 -13.18 5.61 -5.06
C LEU A 42 -12.06 5.24 -4.07
N ALA A 43 -11.70 3.96 -3.97
CA ALA A 43 -10.60 3.49 -3.13
C ALA A 43 -9.24 3.98 -3.64
N SER A 44 -8.99 3.89 -4.96
CA SER A 44 -7.79 4.44 -5.59
C SER A 44 -7.73 5.95 -5.38
N GLY A 45 -8.82 6.66 -5.71
CA GLY A 45 -8.94 8.10 -5.50
C GLY A 45 -8.70 8.51 -4.06
N PHE A 46 -9.21 7.76 -3.08
CA PHE A 46 -8.91 8.00 -1.67
C PHE A 46 -7.40 7.95 -1.40
N THR A 47 -6.71 6.91 -1.86
CA THR A 47 -5.25 6.79 -1.66
C THR A 47 -4.46 7.90 -2.36
N THR A 48 -4.85 8.28 -3.59
CA THR A 48 -4.23 9.37 -4.35
C THR A 48 -4.46 10.73 -3.68
N PHE A 49 -5.68 10.99 -3.20
CA PHE A 49 -6.05 12.22 -2.49
C PHE A 49 -5.22 12.40 -1.22
N TYR A 50 -5.14 11.34 -0.39
CA TYR A 50 -4.35 11.39 0.83
C TYR A 50 -2.86 11.62 0.52
N GLY A 51 -2.30 10.86 -0.43
CA GLY A 51 -0.92 11.04 -0.87
C GLY A 51 -0.62 12.46 -1.38
N MET A 52 -1.55 13.07 -2.10
CA MET A 52 -1.38 14.43 -2.65
C MET A 52 -1.57 15.53 -1.60
N SER A 53 -2.43 15.29 -0.60
CA SER A 53 -2.69 16.27 0.47
C SER A 53 -1.47 16.53 1.38
N TYR A 54 -0.44 15.70 1.34
CA TYR A 54 0.85 15.98 1.97
C TYR A 54 1.60 17.17 1.32
N PHE A 55 1.36 17.44 0.03
CA PHE A 55 2.12 18.44 -0.74
C PHE A 55 1.31 19.69 -1.07
N ILE A 56 -0.02 19.56 -1.18
CA ILE A 56 -0.91 20.62 -1.66
C ILE A 56 -2.12 20.74 -0.71
N THR A 57 -2.71 21.93 -0.63
CA THR A 57 -3.96 22.15 0.12
C THR A 57 -5.05 21.13 -0.26
N PRO A 58 -5.77 20.55 0.73
CA PRO A 58 -6.71 19.43 0.50
C PRO A 58 -7.74 19.66 -0.60
N TRP A 59 -8.29 20.87 -0.74
CA TRP A 59 -9.32 21.13 -1.74
C TRP A 59 -8.79 21.04 -3.20
N ILE A 60 -7.54 21.47 -3.44
CA ILE A 60 -6.89 21.33 -4.76
C ILE A 60 -6.60 19.85 -5.02
N ALA A 61 -6.09 19.14 -4.00
CA ALA A 61 -5.82 17.70 -4.10
C ALA A 61 -7.09 16.91 -4.46
N LEU A 62 -8.25 17.29 -3.91
CA LEU A 62 -9.54 16.67 -4.24
C LEU A 62 -9.90 16.86 -5.72
N ILE A 63 -9.81 18.09 -6.23
CA ILE A 63 -10.16 18.41 -7.64
C ILE A 63 -9.25 17.62 -8.59
N ILE A 64 -7.93 17.62 -8.35
CA ILE A 64 -6.97 16.91 -9.19
C ILE A 64 -7.21 15.40 -9.13
N THR A 65 -7.51 14.85 -7.96
CA THR A 65 -7.81 13.42 -7.80
C THR A 65 -9.05 13.01 -8.59
N VAL A 66 -10.13 13.78 -8.50
CA VAL A 66 -11.35 13.54 -9.30
C VAL A 66 -11.04 13.58 -10.79
N ALA A 67 -10.19 14.52 -11.23
CA ALA A 67 -9.77 14.61 -12.63
C ALA A 67 -8.96 13.37 -13.07
N ILE A 68 -7.95 12.94 -12.30
CA ILE A 68 -7.13 11.76 -12.60
C ILE A 68 -8.01 10.50 -12.71
N GLN A 69 -8.86 10.27 -11.71
CA GLN A 69 -9.75 9.09 -11.70
C GLN A 69 -10.75 9.11 -12.86
N SER A 70 -11.30 10.29 -13.18
CA SER A 70 -12.19 10.45 -14.34
C SER A 70 -11.45 10.15 -15.65
N ILE A 71 -10.21 10.62 -15.82
CA ILE A 71 -9.39 10.32 -17.00
C ILE A 71 -9.13 8.82 -17.12
N ILE A 72 -8.78 8.13 -16.03
CA ILE A 72 -8.55 6.68 -16.03
C ILE A 72 -9.79 5.94 -16.53
N VAL A 73 -10.98 6.25 -15.99
CA VAL A 73 -12.23 5.59 -16.36
C VAL A 73 -12.63 5.93 -17.81
N ILE A 74 -12.62 7.20 -18.20
CA ILE A 74 -13.01 7.65 -19.54
C ILE A 74 -12.07 7.08 -20.59
N CYS A 75 -10.75 7.18 -20.40
CA CYS A 75 -9.78 6.61 -21.34
C CYS A 75 -9.87 5.09 -21.40
N SER A 76 -10.24 4.40 -20.32
CA SER A 76 -10.44 2.95 -20.34
C SER A 76 -11.63 2.53 -21.21
N PHE A 77 -12.74 3.27 -21.14
CA PHE A 77 -13.86 3.10 -22.07
C PHE A 77 -13.42 3.46 -23.49
N GLU A 78 -12.85 4.64 -23.70
CA GLU A 78 -12.46 5.06 -25.04
C GLU A 78 -11.48 4.08 -25.72
N LEU A 79 -10.56 3.48 -24.96
CA LEU A 79 -9.62 2.48 -25.47
C LEU A 79 -10.31 1.16 -25.85
N ALA A 80 -11.40 0.77 -25.18
CA ALA A 80 -12.18 -0.41 -25.55
C ALA A 80 -13.03 -0.18 -26.82
N GLY A 81 -13.44 1.07 -27.09
CA GLY A 81 -14.22 1.44 -28.27
C GLY A 81 -13.41 1.78 -29.52
N ILE A 82 -12.10 2.06 -29.40
CA ILE A 82 -11.25 2.45 -30.53
C ILE A 82 -10.63 1.23 -31.23
N HIS A 83 -10.78 1.16 -32.55
CA HIS A 83 -10.05 0.22 -33.39
C HIS A 83 -8.65 0.76 -33.74
N LEU A 84 -7.62 0.02 -33.31
CA LEU A 84 -6.21 0.37 -33.52
C LEU A 84 -5.87 0.66 -34.99
N LYS A 85 -6.42 -0.10 -35.94
CA LYS A 85 -6.14 0.07 -37.38
C LYS A 85 -6.85 1.29 -37.97
N ALA A 86 -8.11 1.54 -37.59
CA ALA A 86 -8.92 2.62 -38.15
C ALA A 86 -8.54 4.02 -37.63
N ASN A 87 -8.00 4.14 -36.41
CA ASN A 87 -7.65 5.45 -35.84
C ASN A 87 -6.42 5.41 -34.92
N ARG A 88 -5.23 5.24 -35.52
CA ARG A 88 -3.95 5.13 -34.80
C ARG A 88 -3.60 6.36 -33.96
N LEU A 89 -3.85 7.57 -34.47
CA LEU A 89 -3.52 8.82 -33.77
C LEU A 89 -4.39 9.01 -32.51
N ARG A 90 -5.70 8.78 -32.62
CA ARG A 90 -6.60 8.85 -31.47
C ARG A 90 -6.27 7.77 -30.45
N TYR A 91 -6.03 6.53 -30.90
CA TYR A 91 -5.63 5.43 -30.02
C TYR A 91 -4.36 5.77 -29.24
N PHE A 92 -3.33 6.28 -29.92
CA PHE A 92 -2.07 6.68 -29.27
C PHE A 92 -2.28 7.80 -28.24
N SER A 93 -3.07 8.83 -28.58
CA SER A 93 -3.39 9.93 -27.65
C SER A 93 -4.09 9.43 -26.38
N VAL A 94 -5.05 8.51 -26.52
CA VAL A 94 -5.79 7.93 -25.39
C VAL A 94 -4.86 7.08 -24.52
N VAL A 95 -4.00 6.25 -25.13
CA VAL A 95 -3.02 5.42 -24.40
C VAL A 95 -2.02 6.29 -23.63
N VAL A 96 -1.48 7.34 -24.25
CA VAL A 96 -0.53 8.24 -23.57
C VAL A 96 -1.20 8.95 -22.40
N SER A 97 -2.43 9.46 -22.60
CA SER A 97 -3.21 10.08 -21.53
C SER A 97 -3.46 9.10 -20.38
N LEU A 98 -3.80 7.84 -20.69
CA LEU A 98 -4.00 6.80 -19.70
C LEU A 98 -2.72 6.49 -18.92
N ILE A 99 -1.56 6.38 -19.60
CA ILE A 99 -0.27 6.16 -18.95
C ILE A 99 0.09 7.31 -18.01
N ILE A 100 -0.10 8.56 -18.45
CA ILE A 100 0.18 9.74 -17.61
C ILE A 100 -0.71 9.73 -16.36
N ALA A 101 -2.01 9.48 -16.52
CA ALA A 101 -2.94 9.41 -15.40
C ALA A 101 -2.60 8.26 -14.43
N PHE A 102 -2.23 7.10 -14.97
CA PHE A 102 -1.81 5.93 -14.20
C PHE A 102 -0.53 6.20 -13.40
N VAL A 103 0.49 6.80 -14.04
CA VAL A 103 1.75 7.14 -13.37
C VAL A 103 1.51 8.18 -12.27
N ALA A 104 0.69 9.19 -12.53
CA ALA A 104 0.34 10.21 -11.54
C ALA A 104 -0.39 9.58 -10.33
N SER A 105 -1.43 8.78 -10.59
CA SER A 105 -2.19 8.07 -9.55
C SER A 105 -1.28 7.18 -8.71
N MET A 106 -0.47 6.33 -9.36
CA MET A 106 0.45 5.41 -8.70
C MET A 106 1.50 6.14 -7.85
N SER A 107 2.03 7.26 -8.35
CA SER A 107 3.07 8.03 -7.64
C SER A 107 2.55 8.67 -6.35
N PHE A 108 1.32 9.21 -6.35
CA PHE A 108 0.74 9.78 -5.13
C PHE A 108 0.23 8.71 -4.17
N SER A 109 -0.41 7.66 -4.68
CA SER A 109 -0.87 6.54 -3.86
C SER A 109 0.29 5.81 -3.18
N TYR A 110 1.47 5.73 -3.84
CA TYR A 110 2.70 5.18 -3.27
C TYR A 110 3.02 5.78 -1.90
N PHE A 111 2.89 7.10 -1.73
CA PHE A 111 3.22 7.76 -0.47
C PHE A 111 2.35 7.31 0.69
N LYS A 112 1.06 7.06 0.43
CA LYS A 112 0.16 6.55 1.47
C LYS A 112 0.47 5.10 1.82
N PHE A 113 0.76 4.27 0.82
CA PHE A 113 1.14 2.88 1.07
C PHE A 113 2.51 2.76 1.75
N TYR A 114 3.45 3.63 1.42
CA TYR A 114 4.76 3.72 2.08
C TYR A 114 4.62 4.08 3.55
N GLU A 115 3.79 5.08 3.88
CA GLU A 115 3.50 5.43 5.28
C GLU A 115 2.94 4.22 6.05
N ILE A 116 2.00 3.49 5.45
CA ILE A 116 1.38 2.31 6.09
C ILE A 116 2.39 1.17 6.23
N SER A 117 3.21 0.90 5.21
CA SER A 117 4.13 -0.23 5.22
C SER A 117 5.34 -0.01 6.13
N GLU A 118 5.84 1.22 6.25
CA GLU A 118 7.04 1.54 7.02
C GLU A 118 6.75 2.08 8.42
N HIS A 119 5.48 2.27 8.78
CA HIS A 119 5.09 2.79 10.09
C HIS A 119 5.78 2.05 11.25
N ASP A 120 5.71 0.72 11.23
CA ASP A 120 6.25 -0.10 12.32
C ASP A 120 7.78 -0.15 12.29
N THR A 121 8.39 -0.25 11.11
CA THR A 121 9.84 -0.22 10.95
C THR A 121 10.44 1.08 11.48
N ILE A 122 9.85 2.23 11.11
CA ILE A 122 10.34 3.54 11.53
C ILE A 122 10.14 3.75 13.03
N ARG A 123 9.02 3.25 13.57
CA ARG A 123 8.79 3.30 15.01
C ARG A 123 9.86 2.49 15.76
N ILE A 124 10.18 1.28 15.30
CA ILE A 124 11.24 0.45 15.89
C ILE A 124 12.59 1.17 15.77
N GLU A 125 12.90 1.78 14.62
CA GLU A 125 14.12 2.57 14.41
C GLU A 125 14.24 3.71 15.44
N ARG A 126 13.14 4.46 15.67
CA ARG A 126 13.08 5.55 16.66
C ARG A 126 13.22 5.06 18.10
N ILE A 127 12.55 3.96 18.47
CA ILE A 127 12.67 3.37 19.81
C ILE A 127 14.12 2.91 20.06
N ASN A 128 14.72 2.23 19.08
CA ASN A 128 16.11 1.81 19.17
C ASN A 128 17.08 2.99 19.24
N GLU A 129 16.81 4.09 18.53
CA GLU A 129 17.62 5.30 18.63
C GLU A 129 17.59 5.89 20.05
N VAL A 130 16.40 6.05 20.64
CA VAL A 130 16.23 6.53 22.01
C VAL A 130 16.91 5.59 23.00
N GLY A 131 16.69 4.27 22.87
CA GLY A 131 17.33 3.25 23.71
C GLY A 131 18.85 3.32 23.64
N ASN A 132 19.42 3.38 22.44
CA ASN A 132 20.86 3.46 22.23
C ASN A 132 21.48 4.75 22.80
N GLN A 133 20.81 5.89 22.65
CA GLN A 133 21.27 7.17 23.21
C GLN A 133 21.28 7.14 24.74
N VAL A 134 20.22 6.60 25.35
CA VAL A 134 20.13 6.46 26.82
C VAL A 134 21.17 5.46 27.33
N ASP A 135 21.32 4.30 26.70
CA ASP A 135 22.31 3.29 27.09
C ASP A 135 23.74 3.79 26.97
N ALA A 136 24.05 4.53 25.90
CA ALA A 136 25.37 5.14 25.73
C ALA A 136 25.66 6.16 26.83
N TYR A 137 24.66 6.95 27.24
CA TYR A 137 24.79 7.89 28.34
C TYR A 137 24.96 7.19 29.70
N LEU A 138 24.14 6.17 29.99
CA LEU A 138 24.25 5.36 31.21
C LEU A 138 25.62 4.69 31.34
N LYS A 139 26.16 4.14 30.25
CA LYS A 139 27.52 3.57 30.23
C LYS A 139 28.57 4.60 30.61
N LYS A 140 28.47 5.85 30.12
CA LYS A 140 29.39 6.93 30.51
C LYS A 140 29.26 7.27 32.00
N LEU A 141 28.03 7.33 32.54
CA LEU A 141 27.81 7.58 33.97
C LEU A 141 28.41 6.49 34.87
N VAL A 142 28.28 5.22 34.47
CA VAL A 142 28.87 4.10 35.22
C VAL A 142 30.40 4.19 35.27
N VAL A 143 31.05 4.60 34.17
CA VAL A 143 32.51 4.83 34.13
C VAL A 143 32.90 5.98 35.07
N VAL A 144 32.15 7.08 35.08
CA VAL A 144 32.42 8.20 36.00
C VAL A 144 32.24 7.78 37.45
N LYS A 145 31.16 7.06 37.78
CA LYS A 145 30.90 6.50 39.11
C LYS A 145 32.04 5.60 39.58
N SER A 146 32.48 4.65 38.76
CA SER A 146 33.53 3.70 39.12
C SER A 146 34.87 4.42 39.35
N SER A 147 35.20 5.41 38.50
CA SER A 147 36.41 6.22 38.67
C SER A 147 36.41 7.05 39.96
N LEU A 148 35.26 7.64 40.33
CA LEU A 148 35.13 8.44 41.55
C LEU A 148 35.26 7.56 42.80
N LEU A 149 34.57 6.42 42.84
CA LEU A 149 34.66 5.47 43.95
C LEU A 149 36.08 4.91 44.09
N ALA A 150 36.74 4.58 42.97
CA ALA A 150 38.12 4.12 42.98
C ALA A 150 39.08 5.18 43.56
N LYS A 151 38.93 6.45 43.16
CA LYS A 151 39.76 7.56 43.67
C LYS A 151 39.57 7.76 45.17
N GLN A 152 38.33 7.75 45.67
CA GLN A 152 38.06 7.90 47.11
C GLN A 152 38.55 6.69 47.93
N LYS A 153 38.43 5.46 47.41
CA LYS A 153 38.99 4.26 48.06
C LYS A 153 40.51 4.30 48.13
N GLN A 154 41.17 4.76 47.07
CA GLN A 154 42.62 4.91 47.05
C GLN A 154 43.12 5.98 48.03
N GLU A 155 42.40 7.11 48.17
CA GLU A 155 42.70 8.12 49.20
C GLU A 155 42.53 7.55 50.61
N LEU A 156 41.48 6.77 50.85
CA LEU A 156 41.25 6.12 52.14
C LEU A 156 42.35 5.11 52.48
N GLU A 157 42.78 4.30 51.51
CA GLU A 157 43.90 3.36 51.70
C GLU A 157 45.22 4.06 52.01
N LYS A 158 45.49 5.20 51.37
CA LYS A 158 46.67 6.03 51.68
C LYS A 158 46.62 6.54 53.11
N LEU A 159 45.47 7.09 53.54
CA LEU A 159 45.25 7.53 54.92
C LEU A 159 45.36 6.37 55.92
N GLY A 160 44.90 5.16 55.54
CA GLY A 160 45.08 3.95 56.37
C GLY A 160 46.55 3.57 56.53
N LYS A 161 47.35 3.66 55.46
CA LYS A 161 48.81 3.46 55.54
C LYS A 161 49.49 4.53 56.38
N GLU A 162 49.15 5.80 56.21
CA GLU A 162 49.67 6.90 57.04
C GLU A 162 49.30 6.74 58.51
N MET A 163 48.07 6.30 58.80
CA MET A 163 47.63 5.98 60.16
C MET A 163 48.47 4.86 60.76
N SER A 164 48.77 3.81 60.00
CA SER A 164 49.62 2.70 60.47
C SER A 164 51.05 3.17 60.77
N LEU A 165 51.64 3.99 59.90
CA LEU A 165 52.97 4.58 60.11
C LEU A 165 52.98 5.50 61.34
N ALA A 166 51.91 6.25 61.56
CA ALA A 166 51.75 7.10 62.74
C ALA A 166 51.59 6.29 64.04
N TYR A 167 50.91 5.14 63.97
CA TYR A 167 50.77 4.22 65.10
C TYR A 167 52.11 3.60 65.51
N PHE A 168 52.93 3.22 64.52
CA PHE A 168 54.27 2.65 64.76
C PHE A 168 55.35 3.70 65.02
N GLY A 169 55.01 4.99 65.07
CA GLY A 169 55.97 6.05 65.37
C GLY A 169 56.98 6.34 64.24
N THR A 170 56.71 5.89 63.02
CA THR A 170 57.61 6.02 61.85
C THR A 170 57.20 7.13 60.89
N HIS A 171 56.06 7.78 61.13
CA HIS A 171 55.55 8.88 60.32
C HIS A 171 56.48 10.12 60.36
N PRO A 172 56.70 10.82 59.22
CA PRO A 172 57.63 11.95 59.15
C PRO A 172 57.24 13.14 60.04
N ASP A 173 55.95 13.35 60.28
CA ASP A 173 55.43 14.46 61.09
C ASP A 173 55.51 14.25 62.61
N ILE A 174 56.04 13.11 63.06
CA ILE A 174 56.23 12.83 64.50
C ILE A 174 57.53 13.52 64.96
N PRO A 175 57.49 14.35 66.03
CA PRO A 175 58.68 14.99 66.57
C PRO A 175 59.78 13.97 66.90
N LEU A 176 61.04 14.31 66.63
CA LEU A 176 62.20 13.40 66.82
C LEU A 176 62.25 12.76 68.22
N GLN A 177 61.74 13.46 69.24
CA GLN A 177 61.67 12.99 70.63
C GLN A 177 60.71 11.82 70.86
N HIS A 178 59.69 11.66 70.01
CA HIS A 178 58.61 10.65 70.14
C HIS A 178 58.64 9.61 69.02
N ARG A 179 59.69 9.62 68.19
CA ARG A 179 59.85 8.69 67.07
C ARG A 179 60.08 7.26 67.59
N ASN A 180 59.63 6.26 66.85
CA ASN A 180 59.72 4.82 67.18
C ASN A 180 58.97 4.37 68.46
N HIS A 181 58.13 5.22 69.05
CA HIS A 181 57.24 4.82 70.12
C HIS A 181 55.92 4.35 69.52
N ILE A 182 55.49 3.13 69.86
CA ILE A 182 54.24 2.53 69.39
C ILE A 182 53.09 3.07 70.25
N GLY A 183 52.02 3.56 69.61
CA GLY A 183 50.78 3.89 70.32
C GLY A 183 49.96 5.04 69.72
N GLU A 184 48.92 5.42 70.46
CA GLU A 184 47.93 6.43 70.06
C GLU A 184 48.39 7.86 70.36
N GLY A 185 49.48 8.28 69.70
CA GLY A 185 49.99 9.64 69.79
C GLY A 185 49.04 10.70 69.19
N PRO A 186 49.31 12.00 69.40
CA PRO A 186 48.49 13.10 68.87
C PRO A 186 48.38 13.07 67.33
N VAL A 187 49.47 12.72 66.64
CA VAL A 187 49.50 12.56 65.17
C VAL A 187 48.59 11.42 64.72
N TRP A 188 48.65 10.27 65.41
CA TRP A 188 47.76 9.14 65.14
C TRP A 188 46.29 9.52 65.35
N LYS A 189 45.96 10.20 66.46
CA LYS A 189 44.58 10.66 66.73
C LYS A 189 44.05 11.60 65.65
N HIS A 190 44.89 12.50 65.15
CA HIS A 190 44.53 13.40 64.07
C HIS A 190 44.25 12.66 62.75
N ILE A 191 45.18 11.79 62.33
CA ILE A 191 45.04 11.01 61.09
C ILE A 191 43.87 10.02 61.20
N ASN A 192 43.68 9.38 62.36
CA ASN A 192 42.55 8.49 62.60
C ASN A 192 41.21 9.23 62.50
N LYS A 193 41.12 10.45 63.04
CA LYS A 193 39.92 11.29 62.88
C LYS A 193 39.64 11.59 61.40
N ILE A 194 40.66 11.99 60.63
CA ILE A 194 40.51 12.24 59.18
C ILE A 194 40.10 10.97 58.44
N HIS A 195 40.68 9.83 58.77
CA HIS A 195 40.34 8.54 58.18
C HIS A 195 38.89 8.13 58.49
N GLN A 196 38.43 8.30 59.74
CA GLN A 196 37.04 8.03 60.12
C GLN A 196 36.05 8.95 59.40
N GLU A 197 36.36 10.24 59.30
CA GLU A 197 35.55 11.21 58.55
C GLU A 197 35.48 10.84 57.06
N LYS A 198 36.61 10.47 56.44
CA LYS A 198 36.67 10.02 55.04
C LYS A 198 35.96 8.69 54.82
N ALA A 199 36.06 7.73 55.75
CA ALA A 199 35.32 6.47 55.68
C ALA A 199 33.81 6.70 55.75
N ALA A 200 33.36 7.62 56.63
CA ALA A 200 31.96 8.02 56.70
C ALA A 200 31.50 8.71 55.40
N GLN A 201 32.32 9.61 54.83
CA GLN A 201 32.03 10.24 53.54
C GLN A 201 31.90 9.21 52.41
N LEU A 202 32.80 8.23 52.34
CA LEU A 202 32.73 7.13 51.37
C LEU A 202 31.43 6.34 51.52
N ALA A 203 31.05 5.96 52.76
CA ALA A 203 29.82 5.24 53.02
C ALA A 203 28.57 6.04 52.60
N THR A 204 28.54 7.35 52.88
CA THR A 204 27.44 8.21 52.41
C THR A 204 27.40 8.35 50.89
N LEU A 205 28.56 8.35 50.22
CA LEU A 205 28.66 8.40 48.77
C LEU A 205 28.15 7.10 48.13
N GLU A 206 28.52 5.95 48.67
CA GLU A 206 28.01 4.64 48.23
C GLU A 206 26.49 4.55 48.40
N GLN A 207 25.95 5.06 49.52
CA GLN A 207 24.50 5.12 49.76
C GLN A 207 23.79 6.10 48.81
N GLN A 208 24.44 7.20 48.40
CA GLN A 208 23.86 8.12 47.42
C GLN A 208 23.88 7.53 46.01
N PHE A 209 24.95 6.83 45.64
CA PHE A 209 25.01 6.13 44.35
C PHE A 209 24.01 4.98 44.25
N SER A 210 23.68 4.29 45.34
CA SER A 210 22.63 3.26 45.29
C SER A 210 21.26 3.84 44.97
N LYS A 211 20.95 5.09 45.36
CA LYS A 211 19.74 5.79 44.94
C LYS A 211 19.73 6.07 43.44
N VAL A 212 20.88 6.47 42.89
CA VAL A 212 21.05 6.64 41.44
C VAL A 212 20.84 5.32 40.71
N ASP A 213 21.36 4.21 41.24
CA ASP A 213 21.17 2.88 40.64
C ASP A 213 19.69 2.49 40.58
N VAL A 214 18.90 2.84 41.61
CA VAL A 214 17.43 2.67 41.58
C VAL A 214 16.80 3.55 40.49
N SER A 215 17.19 4.83 40.38
CA SER A 215 16.72 5.72 39.31
C SER A 215 17.07 5.18 37.91
N ILE A 216 18.27 4.61 37.74
CA ILE A 216 18.70 3.97 36.48
C ILE A 216 17.85 2.72 36.18
N ALA A 217 17.60 1.87 37.17
CA ALA A 217 16.76 0.70 37.00
C ALA A 217 15.32 1.07 36.61
N THR A 218 14.76 2.15 37.20
CA THR A 218 13.44 2.66 36.81
C THR A 218 13.42 3.19 35.38
N LEU A 219 14.49 3.84 34.93
CA LEU A 219 14.62 4.32 33.54
C LEU A 219 14.70 3.15 32.55
N GLN A 220 15.47 2.11 32.87
CA GLN A 220 15.56 0.89 32.04
C GLN A 220 14.21 0.18 31.96
N GLN A 221 13.46 0.12 33.06
CA GLN A 221 12.11 -0.42 33.05
C GLN A 221 11.17 0.43 32.18
N GLY A 222 11.27 1.76 32.23
CA GLY A 222 10.51 2.66 31.36
C GLY A 222 10.82 2.48 29.87
N LEU A 223 12.09 2.26 29.52
CA LEU A 223 12.50 1.94 28.15
C LEU A 223 11.90 0.63 27.65
N ASN A 224 11.90 -0.42 28.48
CA ASN A 224 11.27 -1.68 28.14
C ASN A 224 9.75 -1.55 27.98
N GLN A 225 9.10 -0.67 28.75
CA GLN A 225 7.68 -0.37 28.61
C GLN A 225 7.39 0.42 27.33
N LEU A 226 8.28 1.32 26.91
CA LEU A 226 8.14 2.06 25.65
C LEU A 226 8.16 1.14 24.41
N ASP A 227 8.93 0.05 24.48
CA ASP A 227 8.97 -0.97 23.43
C ASP A 227 7.68 -1.81 23.38
N GLN A 228 7.11 -2.14 24.55
CA GLN A 228 5.94 -3.03 24.66
C GLN A 228 4.58 -2.32 24.51
N ASP A 229 4.44 -1.09 25.01
CA ASP A 229 3.15 -0.41 25.09
C ASP A 229 2.87 0.46 23.86
N VAL A 230 2.19 -0.15 22.88
CA VAL A 230 1.73 0.53 21.65
C VAL A 230 0.61 1.53 21.90
N ILE A 231 -0.20 1.31 22.93
CA ILE A 231 -1.46 2.03 23.15
C ILE A 231 -1.21 3.29 24.01
N HIS A 232 -0.27 3.23 24.96
CA HIS A 232 0.09 4.36 25.83
C HIS A 232 1.51 4.90 25.58
N SER A 233 1.92 4.93 24.31
CA SER A 233 3.26 5.38 23.91
C SER A 233 3.61 6.80 24.39
N GLU A 234 2.64 7.71 24.53
CA GLU A 234 2.86 9.05 25.09
C GLU A 234 3.35 9.00 26.54
N LYS A 235 2.62 8.26 27.38
CA LYS A 235 2.91 8.16 28.80
C LYS A 235 4.25 7.45 29.01
N ALA A 236 4.47 6.34 28.30
CA ALA A 236 5.73 5.62 28.35
C ALA A 236 6.92 6.50 27.92
N TYR A 237 6.75 7.33 26.87
CA TYR A 237 7.78 8.27 26.43
C TYR A 237 8.07 9.37 27.47
N GLN A 238 7.02 9.91 28.08
CA GLN A 238 7.16 10.89 29.16
C GLN A 238 7.85 10.29 30.38
N ASP A 239 7.53 9.04 30.74
CA ASP A 239 8.17 8.32 31.85
C ASP A 239 9.67 8.11 31.59
N VAL A 240 10.07 7.77 30.36
CA VAL A 240 11.48 7.69 29.95
C VAL A 240 12.18 9.05 30.04
N SER A 241 11.56 10.10 29.52
CA SER A 241 12.12 11.46 29.57
C SER A 241 12.30 11.97 31.01
N GLN A 242 11.28 11.80 31.85
CA GLN A 242 11.33 12.16 33.26
C GLN A 242 12.35 11.31 34.02
N GLY A 243 12.44 10.01 33.72
CA GLY A 243 13.45 9.11 34.28
C GLY A 243 14.87 9.56 33.94
N LEU A 244 15.12 9.95 32.69
CA LEU A 244 16.43 10.48 32.26
C LEU A 244 16.77 11.77 33.00
N HIS A 245 15.83 12.72 33.09
CA HIS A 245 16.02 13.97 33.83
C HIS A 245 16.30 13.74 35.31
N LYS A 246 15.62 12.78 35.93
CA LYS A 246 15.86 12.41 37.34
C LYS A 246 17.26 11.84 37.53
N VAL A 247 17.69 10.89 36.69
CA VAL A 247 19.05 10.34 36.73
C VAL A 247 20.09 11.46 36.55
N GLN A 248 19.87 12.37 35.60
CA GLN A 248 20.74 13.51 35.37
C GLN A 248 20.82 14.43 36.60
N LEU A 249 19.69 14.75 37.22
CA LEU A 249 19.64 15.61 38.40
C LEU A 249 20.32 14.96 39.61
N ASP A 250 20.02 13.70 39.89
CA ASP A 250 20.62 12.94 41.00
C ASP A 250 22.16 12.85 40.81
N PHE A 251 22.62 12.58 39.59
CA PHE A 251 24.05 12.48 39.30
C PHE A 251 24.76 13.84 39.31
N ASN A 252 24.11 14.91 38.82
CA ASN A 252 24.66 16.27 38.85
C ASN A 252 24.85 16.76 40.30
N GLN A 253 23.91 16.48 41.20
CA GLN A 253 24.04 16.81 42.61
C GLN A 253 25.23 16.10 43.27
N LEU A 254 25.56 14.87 42.82
CA LEU A 254 26.73 14.14 43.31
C LEU A 254 28.02 14.69 42.71
N ALA A 255 28.07 14.88 41.39
CA ALA A 255 29.28 15.38 40.73
C ALA A 255 29.66 16.79 41.20
N ALA A 256 28.68 17.67 41.45
CA ALA A 256 28.92 19.00 41.99
C ALA A 256 29.65 18.99 43.35
N LYS A 257 29.46 17.96 44.17
CA LYS A 257 30.15 17.82 45.46
C LYS A 257 31.61 17.37 45.33
N PHE A 258 31.96 16.71 44.23
CA PHE A 258 33.28 16.07 44.05
C PHE A 258 34.09 16.63 42.88
N GLY A 259 33.58 17.63 42.17
CA GLY A 259 34.33 18.43 41.18
C GLY A 259 34.69 17.69 39.89
N ASN A 260 33.94 16.64 39.52
CA ASN A 260 34.18 15.90 38.28
C ASN A 260 33.38 16.48 37.11
N GLU A 261 33.98 16.46 35.91
CA GLU A 261 33.29 16.79 34.66
C GLU A 261 32.20 15.75 34.36
N LEU A 262 31.00 16.24 34.10
CA LEU A 262 29.82 15.44 33.81
C LEU A 262 29.74 15.13 32.31
N PRO A 263 29.39 13.90 31.91
CA PRO A 263 29.08 13.64 30.51
C PRO A 263 27.84 14.44 30.10
N THR A 264 27.87 14.99 28.89
CA THR A 264 26.72 15.73 28.32
C THR A 264 25.54 14.78 28.16
N ALA A 265 24.38 15.17 28.69
CA ALA A 265 23.14 14.42 28.53
C ALA A 265 22.68 14.39 27.06
N PRO A 266 22.13 13.27 26.57
CA PRO A 266 21.58 13.20 25.23
C PRO A 266 20.32 14.07 25.14
N VAL A 267 20.17 14.79 24.03
CA VAL A 267 18.94 15.50 23.71
C VAL A 267 18.03 14.52 23.00
N LEU A 268 17.06 13.96 23.72
CA LEU A 268 16.06 13.10 23.13
C LEU A 268 15.16 13.90 22.17
N MET A 269 14.67 13.24 21.12
CA MET A 269 13.66 13.83 20.22
C MET A 269 12.40 14.25 21.00
N THR A 270 11.60 15.17 20.48
CA THR A 270 10.32 15.50 21.13
C THR A 270 9.30 14.39 20.89
N TYR A 271 8.28 14.26 21.75
CA TYR A 271 7.20 13.30 21.51
C TYR A 271 6.48 13.56 20.16
N SER A 272 6.39 14.82 19.75
CA SER A 272 5.86 15.19 18.44
C SER A 272 6.71 14.65 17.28
N GLN A 273 8.04 14.65 17.40
CA GLN A 273 8.95 14.05 16.40
C GLN A 273 8.91 12.52 16.46
N PHE A 274 8.79 11.95 17.67
CA PHE A 274 8.65 10.51 17.88
C PHE A 274 7.39 9.94 17.23
N THR A 275 6.29 10.69 17.28
CA THR A 275 5.00 10.32 16.68
C THR A 275 4.74 10.91 15.30
N GLU A 276 5.65 11.73 14.78
CA GLU A 276 5.43 12.39 13.48
C GLU A 276 5.26 11.32 12.40
N THR A 277 4.09 11.34 11.76
CA THR A 277 3.80 10.55 10.57
C THR A 277 4.81 10.91 9.50
N VAL A 278 5.30 9.88 8.82
CA VAL A 278 6.38 10.02 7.85
C VAL A 278 5.93 10.97 6.76
N LYS A 279 6.47 12.19 6.75
CA LYS A 279 6.36 13.05 5.57
C LYS A 279 7.28 12.46 4.52
N PRO A 280 6.75 11.93 3.42
CA PRO A 280 7.60 11.44 2.36
C PRO A 280 8.33 12.64 1.75
N SER A 281 9.61 12.76 2.05
CA SER A 281 10.48 13.74 1.40
C SER A 281 11.19 13.08 0.23
N VAL A 282 11.56 13.87 -0.77
CA VAL A 282 12.35 13.39 -1.92
C VAL A 282 13.70 12.80 -1.45
N ASN A 283 14.17 13.13 -0.25
CA ASN A 283 15.38 12.57 0.35
C ASN A 283 15.19 11.15 0.94
N ASN A 284 13.95 10.69 1.16
CA ASN A 284 13.66 9.32 1.64
C ASN A 284 13.58 8.29 0.50
N LEU A 285 13.76 8.72 -0.77
CA LEU A 285 13.83 7.85 -1.95
C LEU A 285 14.85 6.70 -1.88
N PRO A 286 15.96 6.74 -1.12
CA PRO A 286 16.86 5.58 -1.02
C PRO A 286 16.24 4.37 -0.30
N LYS A 287 15.18 4.56 0.51
CA LYS A 287 14.43 3.48 1.18
C LYS A 287 13.21 3.05 0.34
N PHE A 288 13.31 3.08 -0.99
CA PHE A 288 12.19 2.76 -1.90
C PHE A 288 11.84 1.27 -1.82
N THR A 289 10.64 0.95 -1.32
CA THR A 289 10.10 -0.40 -1.37
C THR A 289 9.22 -0.55 -2.62
N LEU A 290 9.48 -1.56 -3.44
CA LEU A 290 8.70 -1.82 -4.66
C LEU A 290 7.27 -2.28 -4.36
N PHE A 291 7.03 -2.81 -3.16
CA PHE A 291 5.77 -3.41 -2.77
C PHE A 291 4.59 -2.39 -2.72
N PRO A 292 4.70 -1.24 -2.04
CA PRO A 292 3.72 -0.14 -2.13
C PRO A 292 3.38 0.29 -3.55
N LEU A 293 4.38 0.32 -4.43
CA LEU A 293 4.22 0.71 -5.83
C LEU A 293 3.40 -0.31 -6.61
N ILE A 294 3.69 -1.61 -6.43
CA ILE A 294 2.96 -2.70 -7.09
C ILE A 294 1.50 -2.71 -6.65
N ILE A 295 1.22 -2.54 -5.36
CA ILE A 295 -0.16 -2.51 -4.84
C ILE A 295 -0.93 -1.31 -5.40
N ALA A 296 -0.32 -0.11 -5.40
CA ALA A 296 -0.93 1.07 -5.98
C ALA A 296 -1.26 0.85 -7.47
N GLY A 297 -0.32 0.27 -8.23
CA GLY A 297 -0.53 -0.05 -9.64
C GLY A 297 -1.60 -1.14 -9.87
N MET A 298 -1.72 -2.13 -8.99
CA MET A 298 -2.71 -3.20 -9.12
C MET A 298 -4.15 -2.68 -9.06
N VAL A 299 -4.46 -1.75 -8.16
CA VAL A 299 -5.82 -1.19 -8.01
C VAL A 299 -6.24 -0.45 -9.28
N ASP A 300 -5.36 0.40 -9.81
CA ASP A 300 -5.61 1.14 -11.05
C ASP A 300 -5.67 0.19 -12.25
N PHE A 301 -4.83 -0.86 -12.28
CA PHE A 301 -4.83 -1.86 -13.33
C PHE A 301 -6.16 -2.64 -13.37
N PHE A 302 -6.69 -3.06 -12.22
CA PHE A 302 -7.99 -3.71 -12.15
C PHE A 302 -9.13 -2.78 -12.55
N THR A 303 -9.03 -1.49 -12.22
CA THR A 303 -10.00 -0.47 -12.63
C THR A 303 -10.02 -0.34 -14.15
N VAL A 304 -8.86 -0.25 -14.80
CA VAL A 304 -8.73 -0.22 -16.26
C VAL A 304 -9.25 -1.51 -16.90
N LEU A 305 -8.84 -2.68 -16.38
CA LEU A 305 -9.20 -3.98 -16.95
C LEU A 305 -10.72 -4.24 -16.88
N LEU A 306 -11.36 -3.91 -15.75
CA LEU A 306 -12.80 -4.09 -15.59
C LEU A 306 -13.59 -3.06 -16.41
N SER A 307 -13.10 -1.82 -16.49
CA SER A 307 -13.71 -0.77 -17.33
C SER A 307 -13.61 -1.12 -18.82
N TYR A 308 -12.47 -1.64 -19.26
CA TYR A 308 -12.28 -2.17 -20.60
C TYR A 308 -13.23 -3.33 -20.89
N ARG A 309 -13.37 -4.27 -19.94
CA ARG A 309 -14.27 -5.43 -20.08
C ARG A 309 -15.74 -5.04 -20.16
N LEU A 310 -16.17 -3.98 -19.46
CA LEU A 310 -17.55 -3.49 -19.48
C LEU A 310 -18.05 -3.14 -20.89
N GLU A 311 -17.15 -2.75 -21.79
CA GLU A 311 -17.48 -2.37 -23.16
C GLU A 311 -17.43 -3.54 -24.15
N PHE A 312 -16.61 -4.56 -23.88
CA PHE A 312 -16.64 -5.85 -24.59
C PHE A 312 -17.89 -6.64 -24.18
N SER A 313 -19.04 -6.19 -24.67
CA SER A 313 -20.34 -6.83 -24.47
C SER A 313 -20.29 -8.29 -24.97
N ALA A 314 -20.53 -9.25 -24.08
CA ALA A 314 -21.18 -10.50 -24.49
C ALA A 314 -22.69 -10.22 -24.52
N PRO A 315 -23.38 -10.42 -25.64
CA PRO A 315 -24.82 -10.26 -25.69
C PRO A 315 -25.48 -11.23 -24.71
N GLY A 316 -26.58 -10.78 -24.09
CA GLY A 316 -27.43 -11.63 -23.26
C GLY A 316 -27.98 -12.83 -24.05
N PRO A 317 -28.48 -13.88 -23.35
CA PRO A 317 -28.94 -15.07 -24.04
C PRO A 317 -30.17 -14.69 -24.87
N LEU A 318 -30.10 -14.92 -26.18
CA LEU A 318 -31.24 -14.71 -27.07
C LEU A 318 -32.26 -15.82 -26.84
N THR A 319 -33.53 -15.45 -26.79
CA THR A 319 -34.61 -16.42 -26.98
C THR A 319 -34.65 -16.87 -28.44
N GLU A 320 -35.19 -18.07 -28.73
CA GLU A 320 -35.28 -18.56 -30.12
C GLU A 320 -36.02 -17.60 -31.05
N GLN A 321 -37.05 -16.92 -30.53
CA GLN A 321 -37.81 -15.91 -31.25
C GLN A 321 -36.94 -14.68 -31.59
N GLU A 322 -36.06 -14.28 -30.68
CA GLU A 322 -35.15 -13.17 -30.92
C GLU A 322 -34.01 -13.54 -31.87
N GLU A 323 -33.52 -14.80 -31.85
CA GLU A 323 -32.56 -15.28 -32.85
C GLU A 323 -33.15 -15.26 -34.27
N GLU A 324 -34.41 -15.68 -34.40
CA GLU A 324 -35.13 -15.64 -35.67
C GLU A 324 -35.34 -14.20 -36.14
N LEU A 325 -35.75 -13.32 -35.23
CA LEU A 325 -35.90 -11.89 -35.49
C LEU A 325 -34.57 -11.24 -35.92
N VAL A 326 -33.45 -11.57 -35.25
CA VAL A 326 -32.10 -11.10 -35.61
C VAL A 326 -31.75 -11.52 -37.05
N PHE A 327 -32.05 -12.77 -37.42
CA PHE A 327 -31.78 -13.27 -38.77
C PHE A 327 -32.69 -12.62 -39.83
N GLU A 328 -33.97 -12.40 -39.52
CA GLU A 328 -34.88 -11.67 -40.39
C GLU A 328 -34.47 -10.21 -40.58
N CYS A 329 -34.02 -9.56 -39.51
CA CYS A 329 -33.45 -8.21 -39.52
C CYS A 329 -32.19 -8.16 -40.39
N LEU A 330 -31.30 -9.16 -40.31
CA LEU A 330 -30.09 -9.20 -41.13
C LEU A 330 -30.38 -9.38 -42.62
N LYS A 331 -31.47 -10.07 -42.98
CA LYS A 331 -31.90 -10.26 -44.37
C LYS A 331 -32.36 -8.95 -45.04
N GLN A 332 -32.66 -7.91 -44.27
CA GLN A 332 -33.09 -6.60 -44.79
C GLN A 332 -31.91 -5.76 -45.33
N PHE A 333 -30.67 -6.19 -45.09
CA PHE A 333 -29.49 -5.55 -45.63
C PHE A 333 -29.06 -6.21 -46.94
N SER A 334 -28.76 -5.39 -47.94
CA SER A 334 -28.39 -5.80 -49.30
C SER A 334 -26.90 -5.67 -49.58
N GLU A 335 -26.21 -4.75 -48.89
CA GLU A 335 -24.78 -4.50 -49.07
C GLU A 335 -23.98 -4.92 -47.84
N PHE A 336 -23.14 -5.93 -48.01
CA PHE A 336 -22.14 -6.35 -47.05
C PHE A 336 -20.75 -6.09 -47.62
N ARG A 337 -19.90 -5.41 -46.86
CA ARG A 337 -18.49 -5.16 -47.21
C ARG A 337 -17.58 -5.66 -46.10
N ILE A 338 -16.34 -5.99 -46.42
CA ILE A 338 -15.33 -6.28 -45.39
C ILE A 338 -14.55 -4.98 -45.17
N ASN A 339 -14.54 -4.50 -43.92
CA ASN A 339 -13.81 -3.32 -43.50
C ASN A 339 -12.30 -3.64 -43.32
N GLU A 340 -11.47 -2.61 -43.17
CA GLU A 340 -10.02 -2.69 -42.90
C GLU A 340 -9.65 -3.46 -41.62
N ASN A 341 -10.66 -3.70 -40.76
CA ASN A 341 -10.58 -4.49 -39.53
C ASN A 341 -10.94 -5.99 -39.73
N ASP A 342 -11.08 -6.46 -40.97
CA ASP A 342 -11.54 -7.82 -41.31
C ASP A 342 -12.93 -8.17 -40.76
N ALA A 343 -13.73 -7.14 -40.47
CA ALA A 343 -15.11 -7.27 -40.00
C ALA A 343 -16.10 -6.95 -41.12
N VAL A 344 -17.24 -7.65 -41.13
CA VAL A 344 -18.36 -7.39 -42.03
C VAL A 344 -19.05 -6.09 -41.61
N GLU A 345 -19.04 -5.11 -42.51
CA GLU A 345 -19.66 -3.81 -42.40
C GLU A 345 -20.94 -3.74 -43.24
N ILE A 346 -21.97 -3.12 -42.67
CA ILE A 346 -23.24 -2.79 -43.31
C ILE A 346 -23.33 -1.27 -43.47
N VAL A 347 -23.77 -0.84 -44.65
CA VAL A 347 -24.14 0.55 -44.92
C VAL A 347 -25.60 0.79 -44.56
N ILE A 348 -25.85 1.78 -43.70
CA ILE A 348 -27.20 2.09 -43.19
C ILE A 348 -27.95 3.05 -44.13
N GLU A 349 -27.24 3.97 -44.78
CA GLU A 349 -27.85 5.00 -45.64
C GLU A 349 -28.48 4.41 -46.92
N LYS A 350 -29.52 5.10 -47.42
CA LYS A 350 -30.10 4.81 -48.74
C LYS A 350 -29.03 4.90 -49.81
N THR A 351 -28.94 3.88 -50.64
CA THR A 351 -28.27 4.00 -51.93
C THR A 351 -29.01 4.99 -52.82
N ASP A 352 -28.33 5.61 -53.79
CA ASP A 352 -28.98 6.58 -54.70
C ASP A 352 -30.12 5.93 -55.51
N ILE A 353 -30.03 4.62 -55.76
CA ILE A 353 -31.07 3.82 -56.41
C ILE A 353 -32.29 3.63 -55.49
N GLU A 354 -32.09 3.37 -54.19
CA GLU A 354 -33.16 3.28 -53.19
C GLU A 354 -33.84 4.62 -52.94
N ARG A 355 -33.06 5.70 -52.98
CA ARG A 355 -33.58 7.08 -52.89
C ARG A 355 -34.44 7.41 -54.10
N ALA A 356 -34.03 7.01 -55.31
CA ALA A 356 -34.80 7.19 -56.54
C ALA A 356 -36.09 6.34 -56.57
N ARG A 357 -36.15 5.22 -55.83
CA ARG A 357 -37.31 4.32 -55.77
C ARG A 357 -38.23 4.57 -54.57
N HIS A 358 -37.99 5.59 -53.76
CA HIS A 358 -38.73 5.87 -52.52
C HIS A 358 -38.85 4.66 -51.57
N TYR A 359 -37.77 3.88 -51.45
CA TYR A 359 -37.76 2.75 -50.53
C TYR A 359 -37.94 3.20 -49.06
N VAL A 360 -38.66 2.40 -48.26
CA VAL A 360 -38.94 2.68 -46.84
C VAL A 360 -37.87 2.05 -45.97
N ASP A 361 -37.05 2.86 -45.31
CA ASP A 361 -35.91 2.39 -44.51
C ASP A 361 -36.26 2.01 -43.07
N TRP A 362 -37.51 2.22 -42.66
CA TRP A 362 -37.93 2.01 -41.29
C TRP A 362 -37.59 0.61 -40.75
N PRO A 363 -37.78 -0.49 -41.51
CA PRO A 363 -37.36 -1.82 -41.08
C PRO A 363 -35.85 -1.93 -40.88
N ARG A 364 -35.05 -1.35 -41.80
CA ARG A 364 -33.58 -1.34 -41.73
C ARG A 364 -33.09 -0.58 -40.50
N MET A 365 -33.65 0.61 -40.24
CA MET A 365 -33.31 1.42 -39.06
C MET A 365 -33.73 0.74 -37.75
N PHE A 366 -34.88 0.06 -37.74
CA PHE A 366 -35.33 -0.73 -36.61
C PHE A 366 -34.40 -1.93 -36.36
N ALA A 367 -34.01 -2.67 -37.42
CA ALA A 367 -33.06 -3.77 -37.37
C ALA A 367 -31.70 -3.31 -36.82
N VAL A 368 -31.16 -2.20 -37.32
CA VAL A 368 -29.92 -1.59 -36.81
C VAL A 368 -30.06 -1.22 -35.34
N GLY A 369 -31.15 -0.54 -34.96
CA GLY A 369 -31.40 -0.13 -33.57
C GLY A 369 -31.48 -1.31 -32.61
N LEU A 370 -32.22 -2.37 -33.00
CA LEU A 370 -32.34 -3.59 -32.20
C LEU A 370 -30.99 -4.29 -32.05
N LEU A 371 -30.27 -4.51 -33.15
CA LEU A 371 -28.99 -5.21 -33.15
C LEU A 371 -27.88 -4.44 -32.42
N LEU A 372 -27.87 -3.09 -32.52
CA LEU A 372 -26.98 -2.24 -31.74
C LEU A 372 -27.34 -2.28 -30.24
N SER A 373 -28.62 -2.21 -29.88
CA SER A 373 -29.06 -2.24 -28.48
C SER A 373 -28.68 -3.54 -27.76
N ARG A 374 -28.58 -4.63 -28.51
CA ARG A 374 -28.19 -5.96 -28.01
C ARG A 374 -26.70 -6.26 -28.17
N GLY A 375 -25.92 -5.37 -28.80
CA GLY A 375 -24.47 -5.53 -28.94
C GLY A 375 -24.03 -6.52 -30.04
N PHE A 376 -24.91 -6.83 -31.00
CA PHE A 376 -24.59 -7.66 -32.17
C PHE A 376 -23.99 -6.86 -33.33
N LEU A 377 -24.25 -5.56 -33.35
CA LEU A 377 -23.58 -4.61 -34.21
C LEU A 377 -22.76 -3.64 -33.35
N ARG A 378 -21.69 -3.11 -33.92
CA ARG A 378 -20.92 -2.00 -33.36
C ARG A 378 -21.00 -0.81 -34.30
N LYS A 379 -21.04 0.39 -33.73
CA LYS A 379 -21.12 1.62 -34.50
C LYS A 379 -19.73 2.04 -34.96
N VAL A 380 -19.53 2.13 -36.26
CA VAL A 380 -18.28 2.63 -36.86
C VAL A 380 -18.39 4.12 -37.15
N ASP A 381 -19.50 4.52 -37.77
CA ASP A 381 -19.81 5.93 -38.08
C ASP A 381 -21.33 6.15 -38.02
N SER A 382 -21.77 7.39 -38.19
CA SER A 382 -23.18 7.78 -38.39
C SER A 382 -23.88 7.03 -39.53
N ARG A 383 -23.11 6.50 -40.48
CA ARG A 383 -23.61 5.87 -41.72
C ARG A 383 -23.39 4.37 -41.81
N ARG A 384 -22.57 3.80 -40.91
CA ARG A 384 -22.06 2.43 -41.05
C ARG A 384 -21.94 1.71 -39.70
N VAL A 385 -22.24 0.42 -39.72
CA VAL A 385 -22.17 -0.46 -38.56
C VAL A 385 -21.46 -1.75 -38.95
N GLU A 386 -20.64 -2.29 -38.04
CA GLU A 386 -19.92 -3.54 -38.24
C GLU A 386 -20.47 -4.66 -37.37
N PHE A 387 -20.24 -5.90 -37.79
CA PHE A 387 -20.63 -7.09 -37.04
C PHE A 387 -19.77 -7.20 -35.78
N ALA A 388 -20.43 -7.37 -34.64
CA ALA A 388 -19.73 -7.77 -33.43
C ALA A 388 -19.19 -9.20 -33.61
N PRO A 389 -18.04 -9.55 -32.99
CA PRO A 389 -17.47 -10.90 -33.04
C PRO A 389 -18.45 -12.02 -32.66
N ASN A 390 -19.43 -11.71 -31.81
CA ASN A 390 -20.43 -12.64 -31.31
C ASN A 390 -21.55 -12.97 -32.32
N LEU A 391 -21.68 -12.16 -33.38
CA LEU A 391 -22.69 -12.39 -34.42
C LEU A 391 -22.27 -13.48 -35.41
N TYR A 392 -20.96 -13.66 -35.64
CA TYR A 392 -20.45 -14.66 -36.59
C TYR A 392 -20.79 -16.10 -36.20
N PRO A 393 -20.59 -16.56 -34.95
CA PRO A 393 -20.95 -17.92 -34.55
C PRO A 393 -22.45 -18.18 -34.66
N LEU A 394 -23.29 -17.20 -34.28
CA LEU A 394 -24.75 -17.31 -34.33
C LEU A 394 -25.25 -17.50 -35.78
N ILE A 395 -24.69 -16.72 -36.71
CA ILE A 395 -25.00 -16.84 -38.14
C ILE A 395 -24.50 -18.20 -38.67
N ALA A 396 -23.29 -18.60 -38.31
CA ALA A 396 -22.69 -19.85 -38.77
C ALA A 396 -23.52 -21.07 -38.33
N GLU A 397 -24.01 -21.09 -37.10
CA GLU A 397 -24.86 -22.17 -36.56
C GLU A 397 -26.19 -22.27 -37.31
N LYS A 398 -26.92 -21.14 -37.46
CA LYS A 398 -28.20 -21.12 -38.20
C LYS A 398 -28.04 -21.45 -39.69
N MET A 399 -26.98 -20.97 -40.33
CA MET A 399 -26.69 -21.30 -41.73
C MET A 399 -26.32 -22.78 -41.88
N GLY A 400 -25.56 -23.34 -40.92
CA GLY A 400 -25.26 -24.76 -40.84
C GLY A 400 -26.52 -25.62 -40.76
N ASP A 401 -27.45 -25.26 -39.87
CA ASP A 401 -28.74 -25.96 -39.71
C ASP A 401 -29.61 -25.89 -40.98
N LYS A 402 -29.68 -24.72 -41.63
CA LYS A 402 -30.41 -24.56 -42.90
C LYS A 402 -29.79 -25.40 -44.01
N LEU A 403 -28.46 -25.44 -44.11
CA LEU A 403 -27.76 -26.26 -45.10
C LEU A 403 -27.99 -27.76 -44.87
N GLN A 404 -28.01 -28.22 -43.60
CA GLN A 404 -28.32 -29.60 -43.28
C GLN A 404 -29.77 -29.97 -43.63
N LYS A 405 -30.73 -29.09 -43.33
CA LYS A 405 -32.14 -29.28 -43.71
C LYS A 405 -32.33 -29.34 -45.23
N LEU A 406 -31.66 -28.46 -45.97
CA LEU A 406 -31.69 -28.46 -47.44
C LEU A 406 -31.08 -29.74 -48.01
N LYS A 407 -29.91 -30.18 -47.51
CA LYS A 407 -29.29 -31.44 -47.92
C LYS A 407 -30.20 -32.65 -47.64
N ALA A 408 -30.85 -32.69 -46.48
CA ALA A 408 -31.78 -33.76 -46.13
C ALA A 408 -33.04 -33.77 -47.03
N GLN A 409 -33.55 -32.59 -47.39
CA GLN A 409 -34.68 -32.45 -48.32
C GLN A 409 -34.31 -32.85 -49.75
N SER A 410 -33.11 -32.48 -50.21
CA SER A 410 -32.60 -32.89 -51.53
C SER A 410 -32.36 -34.40 -51.61
N ALA A 411 -31.84 -35.01 -50.56
CA ALA A 411 -31.67 -36.47 -50.47
C ALA A 411 -33.03 -37.20 -50.47
N ALA A 412 -34.01 -36.72 -49.70
CA ALA A 412 -35.35 -37.30 -49.69
C ALA A 412 -36.10 -37.14 -51.03
N GLN A 413 -35.87 -36.04 -51.76
CA GLN A 413 -36.41 -35.86 -53.11
C GLN A 413 -35.74 -36.76 -54.15
N GLN A 414 -34.45 -37.08 -54.01
CA GLN A 414 -33.76 -38.05 -54.86
C GLN A 414 -34.29 -39.46 -54.63
N ASP A 415 -34.44 -39.89 -53.37
CA ASP A 415 -34.98 -41.23 -53.04
C ASP A 415 -36.42 -41.42 -53.55
N SER A 416 -37.25 -40.36 -53.53
CA SER A 416 -38.63 -40.40 -54.06
C SER A 416 -38.74 -40.42 -55.59
N ARG A 417 -37.65 -40.16 -56.31
CA ARG A 417 -37.60 -40.22 -57.79
C ARG A 417 -36.97 -41.51 -58.31
N SER A 418 -36.38 -42.32 -57.43
CA SER A 418 -35.72 -43.60 -57.75
C SER A 418 -36.52 -44.84 -57.34
N GLY A 419 -37.72 -44.66 -56.78
CA GLY A 419 -38.73 -45.72 -56.62
C GLY A 419 -39.90 -45.45 -57.55
#